data_AF-A0A397DWD4-F1
#
_entry.id   AF-A0A397DWD4-F1
#
_cell.length_a   1.000
_cell.length_b   1.000
_cell.length_c   1.000
_cell.angle_alpha   90.00
_cell.angle_beta   90.00
_cell.angle_gamma   90.00
#
_symmetry.space_group_name_H-M   'P 1'
#
loop_
_entity.id
_entity.type
_entity.pdbx_description
1 polymer ?
#
loop_
_entity_poly.entity_id
_entity_poly.type
_entity_poly.pdbx_seq_one_letter_code
_entity_poly.pdbx_strand_id
1 'polypeptide(L)'
;KVHEEGGGSNDWVGFHGLNYFDKAEVLLKNTTLDNLRTIIEYKLIHASSKHLTPEFRTANWNLFGKRIDGEKMEPSREKFCRYDTEETVGDLLGQYFLDEVLSADAAKTADELVKALRSSFSTGIATADWLDNWTRANAQTKLSKIVHLLGGPEKPQLYPTLTFDSKSYLNNRWKVSQVNIDTNLKLNGQRVNKHKFIPAPHDVNAFYHPYTNQIVFPAGILQSPLFDGQFDAAQNFGAIGMFIGHEITHGFDNRGRNYDGDGNLKQWWSNATNDAFKTKAQCISDQYSNFVVKSEVNGTVLGNINGTISLGETIADNGGLKTSFRAYHEYLKAFPSKYTEEAGEKLFYLSYAQSACSKNTDAYLRSFDEKAPTS
;
A
#
# COMPACT_ATOMS: atom_id res chain seq x y z
N LYS A 1 -21.44 -1.58 -16.44
CA LYS A 1 -22.27 -2.57 -17.18
C LYS A 1 -21.29 -3.52 -17.83
N VAL A 2 -21.32 -4.80 -17.46
CA VAL A 2 -20.54 -5.84 -18.15
C VAL A 2 -21.41 -6.29 -19.31
N HIS A 3 -20.89 -6.20 -20.54
CA HIS A 3 -21.60 -6.65 -21.73
C HIS A 3 -21.32 -8.13 -21.94
N GLU A 4 -22.38 -8.92 -22.06
CA GLU A 4 -22.35 -10.36 -22.31
C GLU A 4 -22.11 -10.63 -23.78
N GLU A 5 -20.95 -11.19 -24.13
CA GLU A 5 -20.76 -11.89 -25.40
C GLU A 5 -20.00 -13.21 -25.16
N GLY A 6 -20.76 -14.31 -25.04
CA GLY A 6 -20.36 -15.61 -25.59
C GLY A 6 -19.28 -16.45 -24.91
N GLY A 7 -18.84 -16.15 -23.69
CA GLY A 7 -17.83 -16.93 -22.97
C GLY A 7 -18.36 -17.75 -21.78
N GLY A 8 -17.72 -18.87 -21.46
CA GLY A 8 -17.99 -19.67 -20.26
C GLY A 8 -17.67 -18.90 -18.96
N SER A 9 -17.83 -19.54 -17.80
CA SER A 9 -17.66 -18.87 -16.49
C SER A 9 -16.27 -18.26 -16.22
N ASN A 10 -15.27 -18.57 -17.05
CA ASN A 10 -13.89 -18.08 -16.93
C ASN A 10 -13.48 -17.06 -18.03
N ASP A 11 -14.43 -16.59 -18.82
CA ASP A 11 -14.17 -15.71 -19.98
C ASP A 11 -14.54 -14.24 -19.72
N TRP A 12 -14.83 -13.90 -18.48
CA TRP A 12 -15.17 -12.53 -18.10
C TRP A 12 -13.92 -11.65 -18.04
N VAL A 13 -13.94 -10.54 -18.79
CA VAL A 13 -12.88 -9.52 -18.77
C VAL A 13 -13.39 -8.28 -18.04
N GLY A 14 -12.67 -7.87 -17.00
CA GLY A 14 -12.96 -6.63 -16.27
C GLY A 14 -12.34 -5.42 -16.97
N PHE A 15 -13.18 -4.44 -17.34
CA PHE A 15 -12.71 -3.17 -17.89
C PHE A 15 -12.83 -2.04 -16.86
N HIS A 16 -11.69 -1.41 -16.52
CA HIS A 16 -11.67 -0.27 -15.60
C HIS A 16 -12.17 1.04 -16.22
N GLY A 17 -12.09 1.19 -17.55
CA GLY A 17 -12.56 2.36 -18.28
C GLY A 17 -13.32 1.96 -19.54
N LEU A 18 -14.66 1.99 -19.48
CA LEU A 18 -15.51 1.53 -20.58
C LEU A 18 -15.33 2.39 -21.85
N ASN A 19 -15.09 3.69 -21.70
CA ASN A 19 -14.88 4.61 -22.82
C ASN A 19 -13.45 4.59 -23.38
N TYR A 20 -12.54 3.83 -22.78
CA TYR A 20 -11.15 3.76 -23.24
C TYR A 20 -11.08 3.18 -24.65
N PHE A 21 -11.80 2.08 -24.89
CA PHE A 21 -11.76 1.38 -26.18
C PHE A 21 -12.42 2.19 -27.29
N ASP A 22 -13.53 2.87 -27.02
CA ASP A 22 -14.16 3.78 -27.99
C ASP A 22 -13.17 4.87 -28.45
N LYS A 23 -12.47 5.48 -27.49
CA LYS A 23 -11.46 6.51 -27.78
C LYS A 23 -10.23 5.92 -28.47
N ALA A 24 -9.79 4.73 -28.06
CA ALA A 24 -8.66 4.04 -28.66
C ALA A 24 -8.95 3.67 -30.12
N GLU A 25 -10.15 3.18 -30.43
CA GLU A 25 -10.55 2.89 -31.81
C GLU A 25 -10.54 4.14 -32.70
N VAL A 26 -11.07 5.26 -32.21
CA VAL A 26 -11.03 6.53 -32.95
C VAL A 26 -9.59 6.95 -33.21
N LEU A 27 -8.72 6.86 -32.19
CA LEU A 27 -7.31 7.18 -32.34
C LEU A 27 -6.64 6.26 -33.39
N LEU A 28 -6.85 4.94 -33.30
CA LEU A 28 -6.26 3.96 -34.21
C LEU A 28 -6.73 4.17 -35.65
N LYS A 29 -8.03 4.41 -35.87
CA LYS A 29 -8.59 4.70 -37.21
C LYS A 29 -8.01 5.97 -37.83
N ASN A 30 -7.71 6.98 -37.00
CA ASN A 30 -7.19 8.27 -37.46
C ASN A 30 -5.66 8.37 -37.47
N THR A 31 -4.94 7.31 -37.11
CA THR A 31 -3.47 7.30 -37.06
C THR A 31 -2.91 6.46 -38.21
N THR A 32 -1.97 7.00 -38.97
CA THR A 32 -1.32 6.26 -40.06
C THR A 32 -0.53 5.08 -39.51
N LEU A 33 -0.38 4.03 -40.33
CA LEU A 33 0.40 2.84 -39.94
C LEU A 33 1.84 3.20 -39.55
N ASP A 34 2.47 4.15 -40.25
CA ASP A 34 3.85 4.58 -39.94
C ASP A 34 3.96 5.27 -38.58
N ASN A 35 2.95 6.07 -38.20
CA ASN A 35 2.88 6.66 -36.86
C ASN A 35 2.67 5.58 -35.79
N LEU A 36 1.80 4.58 -36.05
CA LEU A 36 1.59 3.46 -35.13
C LEU A 36 2.87 2.64 -34.93
N ARG A 37 3.61 2.35 -36.00
CA ARG A 37 4.92 1.69 -35.93
C ARG A 37 5.90 2.50 -35.08
N THR A 38 6.02 3.80 -35.34
CA THR A 38 6.88 4.71 -34.57
C THR A 38 6.53 4.69 -33.08
N ILE A 39 5.24 4.70 -32.72
CA ILE A 39 4.78 4.65 -31.32
C ILE A 39 5.18 3.31 -30.66
N ILE A 40 4.99 2.18 -31.35
CA ILE A 40 5.33 0.86 -30.82
C ILE A 40 6.85 0.71 -30.68
N GLU A 41 7.63 1.14 -31.67
CA GLU A 41 9.09 1.16 -31.62
C GLU A 41 9.61 1.99 -30.45
N TYR A 42 9.07 3.20 -30.27
CA TYR A 42 9.39 4.05 -29.12
C TYR A 42 9.05 3.33 -27.80
N LYS A 43 7.87 2.71 -27.67
CA LYS A 43 7.48 2.01 -26.45
C LYS A 43 8.44 0.86 -26.13
N LEU A 44 8.85 0.08 -27.13
CA LEU A 44 9.79 -1.02 -26.94
C LEU A 44 11.18 -0.53 -26.51
N ILE A 45 11.70 0.50 -27.19
CA ILE A 45 12.99 1.12 -26.86
C ILE A 45 12.93 1.72 -25.45
N HIS A 46 11.87 2.45 -25.14
CA HIS A 46 11.67 3.07 -23.83
C HIS A 46 11.62 2.02 -22.71
N ALA A 47 10.83 0.95 -22.88
CA ALA A 47 10.75 -0.15 -21.90
C ALA A 47 12.10 -0.82 -21.65
N SER A 48 12.97 -0.87 -22.67
CA SER A 48 14.30 -1.48 -22.56
C SER A 48 15.40 -0.51 -22.12
N SER A 49 15.18 0.80 -22.28
CA SER A 49 16.21 1.85 -22.21
C SER A 49 17.04 1.86 -20.93
N LYS A 50 16.43 1.55 -19.78
CA LYS A 50 17.10 1.45 -18.48
C LYS A 50 18.11 0.29 -18.40
N HIS A 51 18.05 -0.66 -19.32
CA HIS A 51 18.83 -1.90 -19.32
C HIS A 51 19.80 -2.00 -20.51
N LEU A 52 19.93 -0.93 -21.30
CA LEU A 52 20.81 -0.86 -22.47
C LEU A 52 22.12 -0.13 -22.13
N THR A 53 22.81 0.37 -23.16
CA THR A 53 24.05 1.14 -23.02
C THR A 53 23.83 2.43 -22.22
N PRO A 54 24.90 3.05 -21.68
CA PRO A 54 24.79 4.28 -20.91
C PRO A 54 24.02 5.39 -21.63
N GLU A 55 24.13 5.51 -22.95
CA GLU A 55 23.44 6.54 -23.74
C GLU A 55 21.91 6.43 -23.61
N PHE A 56 21.36 5.21 -23.69
CA PHE A 56 19.93 4.99 -23.51
C PHE A 56 19.49 5.24 -22.07
N ARG A 57 20.28 4.81 -21.09
CA ARG A 57 19.97 5.01 -19.66
C ARG A 57 19.97 6.48 -19.28
N THR A 58 21.00 7.22 -19.70
CA THR A 58 21.12 8.66 -19.47
C THR A 58 20.04 9.44 -20.24
N ALA A 59 19.69 9.04 -21.47
CA ALA A 59 18.58 9.67 -22.20
C ALA A 59 17.24 9.46 -21.49
N ASN A 60 16.96 8.25 -21.00
CA ASN A 60 15.79 7.96 -20.18
C ASN A 60 15.78 8.81 -18.90
N TRP A 61 16.89 8.79 -18.15
CA TRP A 61 17.03 9.55 -16.91
C TRP A 61 16.87 11.06 -17.12
N ASN A 62 17.44 11.63 -18.19
CA ASN A 62 17.32 13.06 -18.48
C ASN A 62 15.87 13.53 -18.62
N LEU A 63 14.97 12.70 -19.18
CA LEU A 63 13.56 13.03 -19.28
C LEU A 63 12.80 12.63 -18.01
N PHE A 64 12.82 11.34 -17.65
CA PHE A 64 11.98 10.82 -16.58
C PHE A 64 12.53 11.18 -15.20
N GLY A 65 13.77 10.77 -14.89
CA GLY A 65 14.38 11.08 -13.59
C GLY A 65 14.56 12.59 -13.36
N LYS A 66 15.26 13.28 -14.26
CA LYS A 66 15.65 14.69 -14.05
C LYS A 66 14.53 15.69 -14.28
N ARG A 67 13.77 15.57 -15.38
CA ARG A 67 12.75 16.58 -15.74
C ARG A 67 11.40 16.30 -15.11
N ILE A 68 10.95 15.05 -15.11
CA ILE A 68 9.65 14.66 -14.55
C ILE A 68 9.75 14.45 -13.04
N ASP A 69 10.72 13.66 -12.57
CA ASP A 69 10.84 13.30 -11.15
C ASP A 69 11.72 14.28 -10.34
N GLY A 70 12.38 15.23 -11.01
CA GLY A 70 13.20 16.26 -10.36
C GLY A 70 14.50 15.74 -9.73
N GLU A 71 14.96 14.56 -10.13
CA GLU A 71 16.21 13.98 -9.64
C GLU A 71 17.42 14.84 -10.00
N LYS A 72 18.30 15.07 -9.01
CA LYS A 72 19.50 15.89 -9.21
C LYS A 72 20.65 15.14 -9.86
N MET A 73 20.67 13.82 -9.74
CA MET A 73 21.75 12.97 -10.25
C MET A 73 21.22 11.61 -10.73
N GLU A 74 21.84 11.09 -11.79
CA GLU A 74 21.56 9.74 -12.27
C GLU A 74 21.94 8.72 -11.18
N PRO A 75 21.12 7.68 -10.92
CA PRO A 75 21.44 6.68 -9.92
C PRO A 75 22.76 5.97 -10.24
N SER A 76 23.55 5.68 -9.20
CA SER A 76 24.75 4.86 -9.35
C SER A 76 24.38 3.46 -9.87
N ARG A 77 25.34 2.79 -10.52
CA ARG A 77 25.14 1.43 -11.01
C ARG A 77 24.71 0.47 -9.89
N GLU A 78 25.31 0.60 -8.71
CA GLU A 78 24.97 -0.21 -7.55
C GLU A 78 23.51 -0.01 -7.12
N LYS A 79 23.07 1.26 -6.97
CA LYS A 79 21.69 1.59 -6.60
C LYS A 79 20.70 1.04 -7.63
N PHE A 80 21.03 1.20 -8.91
CA PHE A 80 20.23 0.65 -10.01
C PHE A 80 20.14 -0.88 -9.95
N CYS A 81 21.28 -1.58 -9.84
CA CYS A 81 21.32 -3.04 -9.81
C CYS A 81 20.57 -3.60 -8.59
N ARG A 82 20.67 -2.95 -7.42
CA ARG A 82 19.92 -3.36 -6.23
C ARG A 82 18.41 -3.30 -6.48
N TYR A 83 17.91 -2.13 -6.90
CA TYR A 83 16.48 -1.92 -7.16
C TYR A 83 15.96 -2.84 -8.27
N ASP A 84 16.72 -3.02 -9.35
CA ASP A 84 16.29 -3.90 -10.43
C ASP A 84 16.26 -5.38 -10.01
N THR A 85 17.21 -5.82 -9.18
CA THR A 85 17.20 -7.20 -8.66
C THR A 85 15.99 -7.45 -7.78
N GLU A 86 15.65 -6.48 -6.92
CA GLU A 86 14.42 -6.46 -6.12
C GLU A 86 13.15 -6.57 -7.00
N GLU A 87 13.00 -5.72 -8.01
CA GLU A 87 11.82 -5.74 -8.90
C GLU A 87 11.73 -7.02 -9.76
N THR A 88 12.87 -7.68 -10.03
CA THR A 88 12.91 -8.88 -10.89
C THR A 88 12.72 -10.17 -10.10
N VAL A 89 13.48 -10.31 -9.02
CA VAL A 89 13.63 -11.57 -8.26
C VAL A 89 13.53 -11.31 -6.74
N GLY A 90 12.70 -10.34 -6.35
CA GLY A 90 12.55 -9.87 -4.97
C GLY A 90 12.31 -10.96 -3.94
N ASP A 91 11.49 -11.98 -4.24
CA ASP A 91 11.24 -13.11 -3.34
C ASP A 91 12.53 -13.89 -2.96
N LEU A 92 13.50 -13.99 -3.88
CA LEU A 92 14.79 -14.64 -3.58
C LEU A 92 15.63 -13.79 -2.63
N LEU A 93 15.71 -12.48 -2.86
CA LEU A 93 16.41 -11.56 -1.97
C LEU A 93 15.73 -11.46 -0.61
N GLY A 94 14.40 -11.49 -0.61
CA GLY A 94 13.56 -11.38 0.56
C GLY A 94 13.80 -12.49 1.56
N GLN A 95 14.07 -13.72 1.11
CA GLN A 95 14.40 -14.82 2.03
C GLN A 95 15.70 -14.55 2.80
N TYR A 96 16.76 -14.11 2.12
CA TYR A 96 18.01 -13.74 2.79
C TYR A 96 17.81 -12.58 3.76
N PHE A 97 16.99 -11.59 3.39
CA PHE A 97 16.68 -10.47 4.27
C PHE A 97 15.93 -10.93 5.53
N LEU A 98 14.94 -11.81 5.39
CA LEU A 98 14.15 -12.34 6.52
C LEU A 98 15.03 -13.07 7.54
N ASP A 99 15.93 -13.93 7.05
CA ASP A 99 16.84 -14.72 7.90
C ASP A 99 17.75 -13.82 8.76
N GLU A 100 18.09 -12.62 8.26
CA GLU A 100 18.95 -11.66 8.94
C GLU A 100 18.20 -10.73 9.90
N VAL A 101 16.96 -10.33 9.59
CA VAL A 101 16.28 -9.24 10.33
C VAL A 101 15.11 -9.67 11.21
N LEU A 102 14.46 -10.80 10.92
CA LEU A 102 13.21 -11.16 11.60
C LEU A 102 13.39 -12.41 12.47
N SER A 103 13.65 -12.18 13.76
CA SER A 103 13.69 -13.27 14.75
C SER A 103 12.29 -13.83 15.02
N ALA A 104 12.24 -15.09 15.49
CA ALA A 104 10.97 -15.74 15.85
C ALA A 104 10.22 -14.98 16.96
N ASP A 105 10.94 -14.40 17.94
CA ASP A 105 10.35 -13.61 19.02
C ASP A 105 9.82 -12.27 18.55
N ALA A 106 10.52 -11.60 17.62
CA ALA A 106 10.05 -10.38 16.97
C ALA A 106 8.76 -10.64 16.18
N ALA A 107 8.72 -11.71 15.37
CA ALA A 107 7.54 -12.11 14.62
C ALA A 107 6.34 -12.42 15.53
N LYS A 108 6.58 -13.15 16.64
CA LYS A 108 5.54 -13.44 17.64
C LYS A 108 5.00 -12.18 18.29
N THR A 109 5.87 -11.27 18.69
CA THR A 109 5.48 -10.00 19.33
C THR A 109 4.66 -9.13 18.37
N ALA A 110 5.05 -9.04 17.09
CA ALA A 110 4.30 -8.33 16.07
C ALA A 110 2.90 -8.97 15.82
N ASP A 111 2.81 -10.30 15.80
CA ASP A 111 1.54 -11.03 15.69
C ASP A 111 0.60 -10.78 16.88
N GLU A 112 1.13 -10.74 18.11
CA GLU A 112 0.37 -10.40 19.32
C GLU A 112 -0.15 -8.96 19.28
N LEU A 113 0.65 -8.00 18.78
CA LEU A 113 0.19 -6.63 18.54
C LEU A 113 -0.98 -6.61 17.55
N VAL A 114 -0.87 -7.27 16.40
CA VAL A 114 -1.96 -7.32 15.41
C VAL A 114 -3.27 -7.85 16.03
N LYS A 115 -3.18 -8.90 16.84
CA LYS A 115 -4.34 -9.45 17.57
C LYS A 115 -4.94 -8.44 18.55
N ALA A 116 -4.12 -7.74 19.32
CA ALA A 116 -4.56 -6.71 20.25
C ALA A 116 -5.27 -5.55 19.52
N LEU A 117 -4.70 -5.10 18.40
CA LEU A 117 -5.25 -4.03 17.57
C LEU A 117 -6.58 -4.46 16.92
N ARG A 118 -6.68 -5.69 16.41
CA ARG A 118 -7.94 -6.24 15.87
C ARG A 118 -9.03 -6.31 16.94
N SER A 119 -8.68 -6.75 18.15
CA SER A 119 -9.59 -6.78 19.29
C SER A 119 -10.07 -5.37 19.66
N SER A 120 -9.14 -4.42 19.76
CA SER A 120 -9.47 -3.01 20.00
C SER A 120 -10.41 -2.47 18.92
N PHE A 121 -10.12 -2.71 17.63
CA PHE A 121 -10.97 -2.25 16.53
C PHE A 121 -12.38 -2.85 16.61
N SER A 122 -12.49 -4.14 16.96
CA SER A 122 -13.77 -4.81 17.22
C SER A 122 -14.58 -4.11 18.32
N THR A 123 -13.94 -3.74 19.43
CA THR A 123 -14.58 -2.93 20.48
C THR A 123 -15.08 -1.60 19.92
N GLY A 124 -14.28 -0.94 19.08
CA GLY A 124 -14.67 0.31 18.40
C GLY A 124 -15.91 0.17 17.53
N ILE A 125 -16.03 -0.92 16.76
CA ILE A 125 -17.24 -1.23 15.98
C ILE A 125 -18.42 -1.48 16.91
N ALA A 126 -18.22 -2.24 18.00
CA ALA A 126 -19.29 -2.62 18.91
C ALA A 126 -19.94 -1.42 19.61
N THR A 127 -19.15 -0.39 19.93
CA THR A 127 -19.60 0.79 20.67
C THR A 127 -19.94 1.99 19.80
N ALA A 128 -19.82 1.90 18.47
CA ALA A 128 -20.13 3.00 17.57
C ALA A 128 -21.64 3.30 17.56
N ASP A 129 -22.01 4.48 18.05
CA ASP A 129 -23.39 4.97 18.19
C ASP A 129 -24.11 5.24 16.86
N TRP A 130 -23.33 5.48 15.80
CA TRP A 130 -23.82 5.80 14.46
C TRP A 130 -23.98 4.58 13.54
N LEU A 131 -23.55 3.40 13.98
CA LEU A 131 -23.78 2.13 13.28
C LEU A 131 -25.10 1.52 13.73
N ASP A 132 -26.00 1.23 12.78
CA ASP A 132 -27.13 0.36 13.08
C ASP A 132 -26.67 -1.08 13.35
N ASN A 133 -27.55 -1.87 13.98
CA ASN A 133 -27.21 -3.24 14.42
C ASN A 133 -26.80 -4.15 13.26
N TRP A 134 -27.41 -3.99 12.07
CA TRP A 134 -27.15 -4.84 10.92
C TRP A 134 -25.77 -4.55 10.32
N THR A 135 -25.46 -3.27 10.09
CA THR A 135 -24.17 -2.82 9.58
C THR A 135 -23.06 -3.12 10.59
N ARG A 136 -23.33 -3.00 11.89
CA ARG A 136 -22.41 -3.39 12.96
C ARG A 136 -22.05 -4.88 12.91
N ALA A 137 -23.04 -5.76 12.74
CA ALA A 137 -22.81 -7.20 12.62
C ALA A 137 -22.01 -7.55 11.34
N ASN A 138 -22.30 -6.89 10.22
CA ASN A 138 -21.54 -7.07 8.98
C ASN A 138 -20.09 -6.58 9.13
N ALA A 139 -19.88 -5.44 9.80
CA ALA A 139 -18.54 -4.88 10.05
C ALA A 139 -17.71 -5.80 10.96
N GLN A 140 -18.32 -6.39 11.99
CA GLN A 140 -17.67 -7.43 12.81
C GLN A 140 -17.31 -8.67 11.97
N THR A 141 -18.21 -9.10 11.08
CA THR A 141 -17.95 -10.23 10.17
C THR A 141 -16.76 -9.90 9.25
N LYS A 142 -16.72 -8.70 8.66
CA LYS A 142 -15.59 -8.26 7.84
C LYS A 142 -14.28 -8.26 8.60
N LEU A 143 -14.26 -7.69 9.80
CA LEU A 143 -13.08 -7.64 10.67
C LEU A 143 -12.58 -9.05 11.02
N SER A 144 -13.50 -9.98 11.33
CA SER A 144 -13.16 -11.36 11.67
C SER A 144 -12.48 -12.13 10.53
N LYS A 145 -12.76 -11.74 9.28
CA LYS A 145 -12.22 -12.32 8.06
C LYS A 145 -10.93 -11.65 7.58
N ILE A 146 -10.41 -10.63 8.27
CA ILE A 146 -9.13 -10.04 7.89
C ILE A 146 -8.03 -11.09 8.03
N VAL A 147 -7.29 -11.29 6.94
CA VAL A 147 -6.04 -12.07 6.93
C VAL A 147 -4.89 -11.11 7.19
N HIS A 148 -4.07 -11.38 8.19
CA HIS A 148 -2.85 -10.61 8.41
C HIS A 148 -1.62 -11.44 8.02
N LEU A 149 -0.71 -10.84 7.25
CA LEU A 149 0.57 -11.44 6.89
C LEU A 149 1.71 -10.58 7.44
N LEU A 150 2.74 -11.24 7.97
CA LEU A 150 3.89 -10.60 8.64
C LEU A 150 5.19 -11.13 8.05
N GLY A 151 6.17 -10.25 7.88
CA GLY A 151 7.52 -10.60 7.44
C GLY A 151 7.63 -10.75 5.91
N GLY A 152 7.15 -11.86 5.37
CA GLY A 152 7.30 -12.19 3.95
C GLY A 152 6.53 -13.43 3.51
N PRO A 153 6.73 -13.90 2.25
CA PRO A 153 5.99 -15.03 1.70
C PRO A 153 6.37 -16.36 2.38
N GLU A 154 5.38 -17.16 2.79
CA GLU A 154 5.61 -18.54 3.24
C GLU A 154 6.19 -19.44 2.14
N LYS A 155 5.87 -19.12 0.88
CA LYS A 155 6.29 -19.85 -0.32
C LYS A 155 6.84 -18.84 -1.33
N PRO A 156 8.11 -18.41 -1.19
CA PRO A 156 8.71 -17.45 -2.12
C PRO A 156 8.72 -18.00 -3.54
N GLN A 157 8.52 -17.13 -4.53
CA GLN A 157 8.66 -17.47 -5.95
C GLN A 157 10.11 -17.84 -6.23
N LEU A 158 10.32 -19.11 -6.57
CA LEU A 158 11.61 -19.61 -7.05
C LEU A 158 11.61 -19.67 -8.58
N TYR A 159 12.81 -19.61 -9.16
CA TYR A 159 13.02 -19.73 -10.60
C TYR A 159 13.87 -20.96 -10.95
N PRO A 160 13.47 -22.18 -10.53
CA PRO A 160 14.32 -23.37 -10.60
C PRO A 160 14.67 -23.79 -12.04
N THR A 161 13.87 -23.38 -13.02
CA THR A 161 14.08 -23.69 -14.44
C THR A 161 14.87 -22.61 -15.19
N LEU A 162 15.20 -21.48 -14.54
CA LEU A 162 15.94 -20.41 -15.18
C LEU A 162 17.43 -20.54 -14.93
N THR A 163 18.20 -20.44 -16.00
CA THR A 163 19.65 -20.21 -15.94
C THR A 163 19.94 -18.82 -16.45
N PHE A 164 20.56 -18.00 -15.61
CA PHE A 164 20.99 -16.66 -15.96
C PHE A 164 22.38 -16.68 -16.60
N ASP A 165 22.57 -15.82 -17.60
CA ASP A 165 23.86 -15.57 -18.23
C ASP A 165 24.38 -14.20 -17.77
N SER A 166 25.53 -14.16 -17.11
CA SER A 166 26.15 -12.92 -16.62
C SER A 166 26.48 -11.93 -17.74
N LYS A 167 26.52 -12.37 -19.00
CA LYS A 167 26.77 -11.54 -20.18
C LYS A 167 25.48 -11.08 -20.89
N SER A 168 24.30 -11.54 -20.47
CA SER A 168 23.02 -11.30 -21.17
C SER A 168 21.94 -10.73 -20.26
N TYR A 169 22.16 -9.50 -19.77
CA TYR A 169 21.30 -8.86 -18.77
C TYR A 169 19.83 -8.70 -19.21
N LEU A 170 19.58 -8.12 -20.40
CA LEU A 170 18.21 -7.93 -20.91
C LEU A 170 17.48 -9.26 -21.16
N ASN A 171 18.19 -10.27 -21.65
CA ASN A 171 17.62 -11.60 -21.87
C ASN A 171 17.25 -12.29 -20.54
N ASN A 172 18.06 -12.11 -19.48
CA ASN A 172 17.72 -12.62 -18.16
C ASN A 172 16.41 -12.02 -17.64
N ARG A 173 16.19 -10.71 -17.85
CA ARG A 173 14.94 -10.02 -17.50
C ARG A 173 13.76 -10.59 -18.29
N TRP A 174 13.90 -10.81 -19.59
CA TRP A 174 12.84 -11.42 -20.41
C TRP A 174 12.49 -12.84 -19.98
N LYS A 175 13.48 -13.66 -19.61
CA LYS A 175 13.24 -15.00 -19.05
C LYS A 175 12.36 -14.95 -17.79
N VAL A 176 12.65 -14.02 -16.87
CA VAL A 176 11.85 -13.85 -15.65
C VAL A 176 10.44 -13.35 -15.98
N SER A 177 10.34 -12.33 -16.85
CA SER A 177 9.05 -11.79 -17.30
C SER A 177 8.16 -12.87 -17.90
N GLN A 178 8.72 -13.75 -18.74
CA GLN A 178 7.97 -14.87 -19.34
C GLN A 178 7.43 -15.84 -18.28
N VAL A 179 8.26 -16.23 -17.29
CA VAL A 179 7.82 -17.10 -16.19
C VAL A 179 6.69 -16.44 -15.39
N ASN A 180 6.79 -15.13 -15.14
CA ASN A 180 5.77 -14.39 -14.39
C ASN A 180 4.45 -14.30 -15.18
N ILE A 181 4.51 -14.05 -16.49
CA ILE A 181 3.34 -14.06 -17.37
C ILE A 181 2.68 -15.44 -17.37
N ASP A 182 3.46 -16.50 -17.62
CA ASP A 182 2.95 -17.88 -17.67
C ASP A 182 2.33 -18.31 -16.34
N THR A 183 2.94 -17.91 -15.22
CA THR A 183 2.43 -18.20 -13.87
C THR A 183 1.13 -17.45 -13.61
N ASN A 184 1.04 -16.17 -13.96
CA ASN A 184 -0.17 -15.37 -13.78
C ASN A 184 -1.33 -15.87 -14.67
N LEU A 185 -1.06 -16.27 -15.91
CA LEU A 185 -2.09 -16.82 -16.81
C LEU A 185 -2.68 -18.14 -16.27
N LYS A 186 -1.87 -18.97 -15.61
CA LYS A 186 -2.33 -20.22 -14.96
C LYS A 186 -3.24 -19.98 -13.75
N LEU A 187 -3.30 -18.76 -13.22
CA LEU A 187 -4.23 -18.42 -12.15
C LEU A 187 -5.68 -18.25 -12.66
N ASN A 188 -5.90 -18.13 -13.97
CA ASN A 188 -7.26 -18.02 -14.49
C ASN A 188 -8.11 -19.25 -14.12
N GLY A 189 -9.33 -19.01 -13.64
CA GLY A 189 -10.24 -20.06 -13.14
C GLY A 189 -9.83 -20.70 -11.80
N GLN A 190 -8.70 -20.30 -11.19
CA GLN A 190 -8.28 -20.77 -9.88
C GLN A 190 -8.88 -19.90 -8.76
N ARG A 191 -9.01 -20.48 -7.57
CA ARG A 191 -9.41 -19.70 -6.38
C ARG A 191 -8.31 -18.71 -6.00
N VAL A 192 -8.71 -17.50 -5.62
CA VAL A 192 -7.81 -16.47 -5.10
C VAL A 192 -7.10 -16.98 -3.84
N ASN A 193 -5.77 -16.95 -3.85
CA ASN A 193 -4.97 -17.23 -2.67
C ASN A 193 -4.91 -15.97 -1.77
N LYS A 194 -5.71 -15.95 -0.71
CA LYS A 194 -5.74 -14.83 0.28
C LYS A 194 -4.49 -14.74 1.17
N HIS A 195 -3.58 -15.72 1.11
CA HIS A 195 -2.31 -15.71 1.83
C HIS A 195 -1.13 -15.41 0.89
N LYS A 196 -1.37 -14.95 -0.34
CA LYS A 196 -0.29 -14.46 -1.19
C LYS A 196 0.28 -13.18 -0.57
N PHE A 197 1.58 -13.20 -0.30
CA PHE A 197 2.35 -12.03 0.09
C PHE A 197 2.81 -11.34 -1.19
N ILE A 198 2.41 -10.09 -1.40
CA ILE A 198 2.68 -9.33 -2.62
C ILE A 198 3.88 -8.37 -2.49
N PRO A 199 3.99 -7.55 -1.42
CA PRO A 199 5.13 -6.64 -1.29
C PRO A 199 6.44 -7.39 -1.03
N ALA A 200 7.57 -6.74 -1.27
CA ALA A 200 8.85 -7.35 -0.99
C ALA A 200 9.08 -7.39 0.54
N PRO A 201 9.71 -8.45 1.10
CA PRO A 201 9.92 -8.54 2.55
C PRO A 201 10.71 -7.39 3.17
N HIS A 202 11.57 -6.73 2.40
CA HIS A 202 12.38 -5.59 2.86
C HIS A 202 11.70 -4.23 2.68
N ASP A 203 10.47 -4.18 2.15
CA ASP A 203 9.71 -2.93 2.04
C ASP A 203 9.50 -2.31 3.43
N VAL A 204 9.84 -1.04 3.57
CA VAL A 204 9.57 -0.27 4.80
C VAL A 204 8.20 0.40 4.66
N ASN A 205 7.15 -0.41 4.64
CA ASN A 205 5.77 0.04 4.47
C ASN A 205 4.77 -0.98 5.04
N ALA A 206 3.49 -0.64 5.05
CA ALA A 206 2.38 -1.55 5.36
C ALA A 206 1.26 -1.38 4.33
N PHE A 207 0.40 -2.39 4.20
CA PHE A 207 -0.59 -2.39 3.12
C PHE A 207 -1.90 -3.05 3.53
N TYR A 208 -3.01 -2.49 3.06
CA TYR A 208 -4.31 -3.13 3.02
C TYR A 208 -4.73 -3.43 1.57
N HIS A 209 -5.17 -4.67 1.33
CA HIS A 209 -5.67 -5.12 0.04
C HIS A 209 -7.18 -5.43 0.12
N PRO A 210 -8.05 -4.61 -0.51
CA PRO A 210 -9.50 -4.77 -0.39
C PRO A 210 -10.04 -6.06 -1.01
N TYR A 211 -9.45 -6.53 -2.11
CA TYR A 211 -9.92 -7.71 -2.84
C TYR A 211 -9.65 -9.04 -2.11
N THR A 212 -8.68 -9.05 -1.20
CA THR A 212 -8.33 -10.21 -0.37
C THR A 212 -8.72 -10.00 1.10
N ASN A 213 -9.19 -8.81 1.48
CA ASN A 213 -9.41 -8.37 2.87
C ASN A 213 -8.19 -8.70 3.74
N GLN A 214 -7.04 -8.20 3.30
CA GLN A 214 -5.74 -8.59 3.83
C GLN A 214 -4.97 -7.36 4.31
N ILE A 215 -4.30 -7.47 5.45
CA ILE A 215 -3.28 -6.51 5.90
C ILE A 215 -1.90 -7.18 5.85
N VAL A 216 -0.89 -6.45 5.37
CA VAL A 216 0.45 -6.99 5.11
C VAL A 216 1.50 -6.08 5.71
N PHE A 217 2.39 -6.66 6.52
CA PHE A 217 3.50 -5.97 7.18
C PHE A 217 4.82 -6.69 6.84
N PRO A 218 5.54 -6.26 5.80
CA PRO A 218 6.89 -6.75 5.50
C PRO A 218 7.85 -6.64 6.68
N ALA A 219 8.86 -7.50 6.73
CA ALA A 219 9.89 -7.44 7.76
C ALA A 219 10.62 -6.09 7.79
N GLY A 220 10.70 -5.40 6.65
CA GLY A 220 11.27 -4.06 6.55
C GLY A 220 10.59 -3.00 7.42
N ILE A 221 9.30 -3.12 7.76
CA ILE A 221 8.65 -2.17 8.70
C ILE A 221 8.87 -2.55 10.17
N LEU A 222 9.23 -3.81 10.46
CA LEU A 222 9.38 -4.36 11.81
C LEU A 222 10.77 -4.07 12.38
N GLN A 223 11.17 -2.80 12.38
CA GLN A 223 12.45 -2.32 12.88
C GLN A 223 12.33 -0.95 13.56
N SER A 224 13.36 -0.58 14.31
CA SER A 224 13.46 0.76 14.93
C SER A 224 13.44 1.87 13.85
N PRO A 225 12.73 2.99 14.08
CA PRO A 225 12.05 3.39 15.31
C PRO A 225 10.60 2.90 15.44
N LEU A 226 10.10 2.10 14.48
CA LEU A 226 8.70 1.69 14.45
C LEU A 226 8.39 0.54 15.41
N PHE A 227 9.32 -0.42 15.52
CA PHE A 227 9.14 -1.63 16.30
C PHE A 227 10.47 -2.14 16.86
N ASP A 228 10.43 -2.59 18.11
CA ASP A 228 11.48 -3.42 18.70
C ASP A 228 10.84 -4.29 19.80
N GLY A 229 11.24 -5.57 19.88
CA GLY A 229 10.74 -6.47 20.92
C GLY A 229 11.12 -6.05 22.35
N GLN A 230 12.10 -5.16 22.51
CA GLN A 230 12.57 -4.62 23.79
C GLN A 230 12.00 -3.24 24.12
N PHE A 231 11.24 -2.62 23.22
CA PHE A 231 10.60 -1.34 23.50
C PHE A 231 9.50 -1.46 24.56
N ASP A 232 9.27 -0.37 25.29
CA ASP A 232 8.08 -0.28 26.16
C ASP A 232 6.81 -0.39 25.30
N ALA A 233 5.75 -0.98 25.87
CA ALA A 233 4.47 -1.12 25.18
C ALA A 233 3.97 0.22 24.63
N ALA A 234 4.15 1.33 25.36
CA ALA A 234 3.77 2.65 24.87
C ALA A 234 4.41 2.99 23.52
N GLN A 235 5.68 2.63 23.31
CA GLN A 235 6.38 2.90 22.06
C GLN A 235 5.89 2.01 20.92
N ASN A 236 5.79 0.70 21.15
CA ASN A 236 5.32 -0.23 20.12
C ASN A 236 3.86 0.06 19.71
N PHE A 237 2.97 0.37 20.66
CA PHE A 237 1.61 0.80 20.33
C PHE A 237 1.59 2.20 19.67
N GLY A 238 2.42 3.12 20.12
CA GLY A 238 2.49 4.49 19.57
C GLY A 238 3.03 4.54 18.14
N ALA A 239 3.97 3.66 17.79
CA ALA A 239 4.57 3.59 16.47
C ALA A 239 3.92 2.48 15.62
N ILE A 240 4.47 1.25 15.57
CA ILE A 240 3.93 0.20 14.69
C ILE A 240 2.45 -0.14 14.96
N GLY A 241 1.98 -0.04 16.20
CA GLY A 241 0.58 -0.28 16.56
C GLY A 241 -0.38 0.71 15.89
N MET A 242 0.05 1.96 15.69
CA MET A 242 -0.71 2.96 14.94
C MET A 242 -0.86 2.52 13.48
N PHE A 243 0.23 2.13 12.82
CA PHE A 243 0.21 1.63 11.43
C PHE A 243 -0.62 0.35 11.29
N ILE A 244 -0.56 -0.57 12.26
CA ILE A 244 -1.43 -1.76 12.26
C ILE A 244 -2.91 -1.35 12.32
N GLY A 245 -3.24 -0.40 13.21
CA GLY A 245 -4.58 0.17 13.29
C GLY A 245 -4.99 0.90 12.00
N HIS A 246 -4.05 1.58 11.34
CA HIS A 246 -4.24 2.28 10.07
C HIS A 246 -4.64 1.29 8.97
N GLU A 247 -3.89 0.20 8.79
CA GLU A 247 -4.21 -0.84 7.78
C GLU A 247 -5.54 -1.54 8.06
N ILE A 248 -5.88 -1.79 9.33
CA ILE A 248 -7.21 -2.32 9.69
C ILE A 248 -8.30 -1.31 9.30
N THR A 249 -8.06 -0.01 9.51
CA THR A 249 -9.02 1.06 9.21
C THR A 249 -9.24 1.23 7.71
N HIS A 250 -8.25 0.99 6.85
CA HIS A 250 -8.43 0.96 5.40
C HIS A 250 -9.51 -0.04 4.96
N GLY A 251 -9.77 -1.10 5.74
CA GLY A 251 -10.92 -1.97 5.54
C GLY A 251 -12.29 -1.28 5.65
N PHE A 252 -12.35 -0.10 6.24
CA PHE A 252 -13.59 0.60 6.58
C PHE A 252 -13.57 2.09 6.17
N ASP A 253 -12.54 2.54 5.44
CA ASP A 253 -12.43 3.90 4.92
C ASP A 253 -13.41 4.18 3.77
N ASN A 254 -13.30 5.34 3.13
CA ASN A 254 -14.18 5.78 2.04
C ASN A 254 -14.20 4.82 0.82
N ARG A 255 -13.16 4.01 0.62
CA ARG A 255 -13.04 3.03 -0.47
C ARG A 255 -13.25 1.59 0.02
N GLY A 256 -12.54 1.18 1.07
CA GLY A 256 -12.56 -0.18 1.61
C GLY A 256 -13.92 -0.58 2.16
N ARG A 257 -14.73 0.37 2.66
CA ARG A 257 -16.12 0.10 3.08
C ARG A 257 -17.02 -0.47 1.97
N ASN A 258 -16.64 -0.34 0.70
CA ASN A 258 -17.45 -0.86 -0.41
C ASN A 258 -17.20 -2.36 -0.66
N TYR A 259 -16.22 -2.96 0.00
CA TYR A 259 -15.87 -4.37 -0.13
C TYR A 259 -16.32 -5.15 1.11
N ASP A 260 -16.98 -6.29 0.94
CA ASP A 260 -17.34 -7.15 2.08
C ASP A 260 -16.11 -7.91 2.64
N GLY A 261 -16.32 -8.73 3.68
CA GLY A 261 -15.24 -9.51 4.30
C GLY A 261 -14.62 -10.58 3.41
N ASP A 262 -15.23 -10.89 2.26
CA ASP A 262 -14.68 -11.81 1.29
C ASP A 262 -13.91 -11.10 0.17
N GLY A 263 -13.95 -9.76 0.14
CA GLY A 263 -13.30 -8.91 -0.85
C GLY A 263 -14.17 -8.57 -2.05
N ASN A 264 -15.48 -8.81 -1.97
CA ASN A 264 -16.41 -8.52 -3.07
C ASN A 264 -16.93 -7.09 -2.98
N LEU A 265 -16.94 -6.37 -4.10
CA LEU A 265 -17.59 -5.07 -4.20
C LEU A 265 -19.11 -5.25 -4.07
N LYS A 266 -19.68 -4.85 -2.92
CA LYS A 266 -21.09 -5.06 -2.59
C LYS A 266 -21.59 -3.95 -1.66
N GLN A 267 -22.87 -3.60 -1.76
CA GLN A 267 -23.50 -2.78 -0.73
C GLN A 267 -23.86 -3.65 0.48
N TRP A 268 -23.12 -3.49 1.58
CA TRP A 268 -23.34 -4.22 2.85
C TRP A 268 -23.58 -3.29 4.04
N TRP A 269 -23.81 -1.99 3.77
CA TRP A 269 -24.18 -0.95 4.73
C TRP A 269 -25.59 -0.47 4.42
N SER A 270 -26.36 -0.16 5.47
CA SER A 270 -27.66 0.48 5.28
C SER A 270 -27.48 1.88 4.69
N ASN A 271 -28.54 2.43 4.09
CA ASN A 271 -28.49 3.81 3.58
C ASN A 271 -28.24 4.82 4.70
N ALA A 272 -28.87 4.62 5.87
CA ALA A 272 -28.69 5.50 7.02
C ALA A 272 -27.23 5.52 7.53
N THR A 273 -26.60 4.35 7.65
CA THR A 273 -25.18 4.27 8.05
C THR A 273 -24.24 4.80 6.97
N ASN A 274 -24.58 4.60 5.68
CA ASN A 274 -23.85 5.22 4.57
C ASN A 274 -23.86 6.75 4.65
N ASP A 275 -25.00 7.36 4.95
CA ASP A 275 -25.12 8.81 5.03
C ASP A 275 -24.42 9.36 6.29
N ALA A 276 -24.57 8.69 7.44
CA ALA A 276 -23.83 9.02 8.65
C ALA A 276 -22.31 8.95 8.44
N PHE A 277 -21.82 7.95 7.70
CA PHE A 277 -20.42 7.85 7.31
C PHE A 277 -19.97 9.02 6.48
N LYS A 278 -20.71 9.37 5.42
CA LYS A 278 -20.37 10.50 4.54
C LYS A 278 -20.28 11.79 5.34
N THR A 279 -21.20 12.05 6.26
CA THR A 279 -21.15 13.24 7.12
C THR A 279 -19.90 13.26 7.99
N LYS A 280 -19.54 12.13 8.63
CA LYS A 280 -18.32 12.05 9.47
C LYS A 280 -17.04 12.15 8.65
N ALA A 281 -17.00 11.51 7.48
CA ALA A 281 -15.87 11.59 6.55
C ALA A 281 -15.71 13.02 5.99
N GLN A 282 -16.80 13.72 5.71
CA GLN A 282 -16.77 15.12 5.29
C GLN A 282 -16.13 16.00 6.36
N CYS A 283 -16.44 15.79 7.64
CA CYS A 283 -15.80 16.52 8.73
C CYS A 283 -14.26 16.37 8.73
N ILE A 284 -13.75 15.16 8.49
CA ILE A 284 -12.31 14.91 8.36
C ILE A 284 -11.76 15.61 7.12
N SER A 285 -12.41 15.47 5.96
CA SER A 285 -12.02 16.15 4.72
C SER A 285 -11.93 17.68 4.93
N ASP A 286 -12.93 18.27 5.58
CA ASP A 286 -13.01 19.71 5.83
C ASP A 286 -11.90 20.16 6.80
N GLN A 287 -11.66 19.39 7.87
CA GLN A 287 -10.57 19.66 8.80
C GLN A 287 -9.22 19.71 8.07
N TYR A 288 -8.89 18.67 7.30
CA TYR A 288 -7.60 18.59 6.62
C TYR A 288 -7.47 19.62 5.50
N SER A 289 -8.56 19.99 4.83
CA SER A 289 -8.55 21.05 3.80
C SER A 289 -8.14 22.42 4.34
N ASN A 290 -8.25 22.64 5.64
CA ASN A 290 -7.82 23.88 6.29
C ASN A 290 -6.32 23.90 6.64
N PHE A 291 -5.58 22.79 6.47
CA PHE A 291 -4.14 22.78 6.72
C PHE A 291 -3.37 23.42 5.56
N VAL A 292 -2.65 24.50 5.88
CA VAL A 292 -1.79 25.22 4.94
C VAL A 292 -0.42 24.56 4.86
N VAL A 293 -0.03 24.14 3.67
CA VAL A 293 1.30 23.61 3.39
C VAL A 293 2.26 24.78 3.15
N LYS A 294 3.37 24.82 3.87
CA LYS A 294 4.39 25.86 3.77
C LYS A 294 5.75 25.28 3.40
N SER A 295 6.55 26.07 2.71
CA SER A 295 7.95 25.76 2.47
C SER A 295 8.69 25.66 3.79
N GLU A 296 9.35 24.53 3.99
CA GLU A 296 10.21 24.27 5.13
C GLU A 296 11.54 25.05 5.10
N VAL A 297 11.79 25.82 4.03
CA VAL A 297 13.02 26.60 3.84
C VAL A 297 12.79 28.09 4.09
N ASN A 298 11.70 28.65 3.54
CA ASN A 298 11.43 30.09 3.59
C ASN A 298 10.03 30.45 4.12
N GLY A 299 9.23 29.46 4.51
CA GLY A 299 7.88 29.66 5.07
C GLY A 299 6.82 30.07 4.05
N THR A 300 7.15 30.15 2.76
CA THR A 300 6.20 30.52 1.69
C THR A 300 5.06 29.51 1.64
N VAL A 301 3.81 30.00 1.52
CA VAL A 301 2.64 29.13 1.34
C VAL A 301 2.72 28.45 -0.02
N LEU A 302 2.64 27.13 -0.02
CA LEU A 302 2.65 26.30 -1.23
C LEU A 302 1.23 25.95 -1.68
N GLY A 303 0.28 25.88 -0.75
CA GLY A 303 -1.11 25.53 -0.99
C GLY A 303 -1.79 25.03 0.29
N ASN A 304 -2.89 24.32 0.14
CA ASN A 304 -3.59 23.63 1.21
C ASN A 304 -3.61 22.13 0.92
N ILE A 305 -3.69 21.29 1.96
CA ILE A 305 -3.93 19.86 1.76
C ILE A 305 -5.27 19.68 1.06
N ASN A 306 -5.34 18.80 0.06
CA ASN A 306 -6.61 18.42 -0.55
C ASN A 306 -7.28 17.33 0.29
N GLY A 307 -8.24 17.72 1.14
CA GLY A 307 -8.94 16.79 2.05
C GLY A 307 -9.76 15.71 1.34
N THR A 308 -10.14 15.90 0.08
CA THR A 308 -10.82 14.85 -0.71
C THR A 308 -9.83 13.78 -1.18
N ILE A 309 -8.65 14.19 -1.65
CA ILE A 309 -7.60 13.27 -2.10
C ILE A 309 -7.03 12.49 -0.91
N SER A 310 -6.78 13.15 0.21
CA SER A 310 -6.19 12.53 1.42
C SER A 310 -7.20 11.79 2.30
N LEU A 311 -8.49 11.74 1.93
CA LEU A 311 -9.55 11.29 2.83
C LEU A 311 -9.38 9.85 3.33
N GLY A 312 -8.94 8.93 2.47
CA GLY A 312 -8.73 7.53 2.86
C GLY A 312 -7.66 7.41 3.94
N GLU A 313 -6.48 7.97 3.66
CA GLU A 313 -5.33 8.01 4.58
C GLU A 313 -5.67 8.72 5.89
N THR A 314 -6.34 9.87 5.82
CA THR A 314 -6.66 10.66 7.03
C THR A 314 -7.73 9.99 7.90
N ILE A 315 -8.69 9.26 7.30
CA ILE A 315 -9.57 8.36 8.06
C ILE A 315 -8.75 7.24 8.72
N ALA A 316 -7.82 6.64 7.98
CA ALA A 316 -6.98 5.55 8.46
C ALA A 316 -6.04 5.98 9.60
N ASP A 317 -5.39 7.14 9.51
CA ASP A 317 -4.55 7.71 10.58
C ASP A 317 -5.34 7.95 11.86
N ASN A 318 -6.50 8.61 11.76
CA ASN A 318 -7.34 8.93 12.92
C ASN A 318 -7.91 7.65 13.55
N GLY A 319 -8.37 6.70 12.72
CA GLY A 319 -8.88 5.41 13.18
C GLY A 319 -7.80 4.53 13.80
N GLY A 320 -6.62 4.49 13.19
CA GLY A 320 -5.45 3.73 13.62
C GLY A 320 -4.91 4.21 14.95
N LEU A 321 -4.67 5.52 15.08
CA LEU A 321 -4.18 6.11 16.33
C LEU A 321 -5.16 5.87 17.49
N LYS A 322 -6.46 6.09 17.26
CA LYS A 322 -7.51 5.85 18.27
C LYS A 322 -7.59 4.37 18.67
N THR A 323 -7.48 3.48 17.69
CA THR A 323 -7.51 2.02 17.92
C THR A 323 -6.30 1.56 18.71
N SER A 324 -5.11 2.08 18.37
CA SER A 324 -3.87 1.74 19.04
C SER A 324 -3.82 2.25 20.48
N PHE A 325 -4.25 3.49 20.71
CA PHE A 325 -4.33 4.05 22.05
C PHE A 325 -5.25 3.24 22.96
N ARG A 326 -6.44 2.84 22.47
CA ARG A 326 -7.33 1.94 23.23
C ARG A 326 -6.70 0.56 23.46
N ALA A 327 -6.00 0.00 22.48
CA ALA A 327 -5.33 -1.30 22.62
C ALA A 327 -4.21 -1.25 23.67
N TYR A 328 -3.45 -0.15 23.72
CA TYR A 328 -2.44 0.12 24.72
C TYR A 328 -3.02 0.10 26.14
N HIS A 329 -4.10 0.84 26.40
CA HIS A 329 -4.74 0.82 27.71
C HIS A 329 -5.32 -0.54 28.08
N GLU A 330 -5.87 -1.29 27.12
CA GLU A 330 -6.33 -2.67 27.37
C GLU A 330 -5.16 -3.59 27.72
N TYR A 331 -4.04 -3.47 27.00
CA TYR A 331 -2.82 -4.22 27.26
C TYR A 331 -2.28 -3.99 28.67
N LEU A 332 -2.27 -2.73 29.13
CA LEU A 332 -1.80 -2.36 30.48
C LEU A 332 -2.59 -3.00 31.62
N LYS A 333 -3.84 -3.42 31.40
CA LYS A 333 -4.63 -4.14 32.42
C LYS A 333 -4.04 -5.51 32.74
N ALA A 334 -3.48 -6.17 31.74
CA ALA A 334 -2.81 -7.47 31.88
C ALA A 334 -1.32 -7.33 32.18
N PHE A 335 -0.68 -6.30 31.63
CA PHE A 335 0.76 -6.06 31.73
C PHE A 335 1.04 -4.62 32.20
N PRO A 336 0.98 -4.35 33.52
CA PRO A 336 1.22 -3.01 34.06
C PRO A 336 2.59 -2.46 33.66
N SER A 337 2.63 -1.19 33.21
CA SER A 337 3.87 -0.52 32.89
C SER A 337 4.63 -0.10 34.16
N LYS A 338 5.95 0.03 34.03
CA LYS A 338 6.82 0.66 35.04
C LYS A 338 6.66 2.19 35.07
N TYR A 339 6.11 2.78 34.01
CA TYR A 339 5.83 4.21 33.93
C TYR A 339 4.48 4.54 34.56
N THR A 340 4.32 5.78 35.03
CA THR A 340 2.99 6.30 35.37
C THR A 340 2.12 6.38 34.12
N GLU A 341 0.80 6.40 34.29
CA GLU A 341 -0.15 6.54 33.17
C GLU A 341 0.18 7.76 32.30
N GLU A 342 0.34 8.94 32.90
CA GLU A 342 0.69 10.17 32.20
C GLU A 342 2.03 10.06 31.42
N ALA A 343 3.05 9.43 32.01
CA ALA A 343 4.34 9.27 31.34
C ALA A 343 4.26 8.27 30.17
N GLY A 344 3.50 7.19 30.35
CA GLY A 344 3.26 6.20 29.30
C GLY A 344 2.45 6.78 28.12
N GLU A 345 1.39 7.53 28.39
CA GLU A 345 0.61 8.21 27.34
C GLU A 345 1.45 9.23 26.56
N LYS A 346 2.27 10.03 27.26
CA LYS A 346 3.23 10.94 26.60
C LYS A 346 4.22 10.19 25.72
N LEU A 347 4.75 9.07 26.20
CA LEU A 347 5.67 8.23 25.43
C LEU A 347 4.99 7.63 24.19
N PHE A 348 3.72 7.22 24.30
CA PHE A 348 2.91 6.75 23.16
C PHE A 348 2.81 7.82 22.07
N TYR A 349 2.35 9.03 22.41
CA TYR A 349 2.17 10.09 21.42
C TYR A 349 3.50 10.62 20.89
N LEU A 350 4.57 10.61 21.69
CA LEU A 350 5.91 10.96 21.24
C LEU A 350 6.43 9.95 20.22
N SER A 351 6.22 8.65 20.46
CA SER A 351 6.63 7.59 19.54
C SER A 351 5.88 7.67 18.21
N TYR A 352 4.57 7.97 18.27
CA TYR A 352 3.77 8.27 17.08
C TYR A 352 4.36 9.47 16.31
N ALA A 353 4.58 10.60 16.97
CA ALA A 353 5.09 11.81 16.32
C ALA A 353 6.49 11.59 15.70
N GLN A 354 7.37 10.85 16.38
CA GLN A 354 8.71 10.52 15.89
C GLN A 354 8.68 9.57 14.69
N SER A 355 7.72 8.65 14.65
CA SER A 355 7.54 7.74 13.50
C SER A 355 7.18 8.49 12.21
N ALA A 356 6.56 9.67 12.32
CA ALA A 356 6.14 10.51 11.20
C ALA A 356 7.15 11.64 10.85
N CYS A 357 8.31 11.69 11.52
CA CYS A 357 9.33 12.71 11.25
C CYS A 357 9.83 12.60 9.80
N SER A 358 9.46 13.57 8.97
CA SER A 358 9.89 13.67 7.57
C SER A 358 10.03 15.13 7.17
N LYS A 359 10.86 15.39 6.13
CA LYS A 359 11.02 16.71 5.53
C LYS A 359 11.08 16.59 4.03
N ASN A 360 10.33 17.42 3.33
CA ASN A 360 10.17 17.36 1.88
C ASN A 360 10.63 18.65 1.20
N THR A 361 11.03 18.56 -0.06
CA THR A 361 11.35 19.74 -0.88
C THR A 361 10.07 20.41 -1.39
N ASP A 362 10.10 21.72 -1.62
CA ASP A 362 8.96 22.45 -2.20
C ASP A 362 8.50 21.84 -3.54
N ALA A 363 9.44 21.37 -4.38
CA ALA A 363 9.13 20.73 -5.65
C ALA A 363 8.34 19.42 -5.47
N TYR A 364 8.75 18.58 -4.50
CA TYR A 364 8.03 17.36 -4.16
C TYR A 364 6.62 17.67 -3.64
N LEU A 365 6.49 18.63 -2.72
CA LEU A 365 5.20 19.03 -2.15
C LEU A 365 4.23 19.56 -3.22
N ARG A 366 4.72 20.32 -4.21
CA ARG A 366 3.90 20.83 -5.33
C ARG A 366 3.46 19.74 -6.31
N SER A 367 4.21 18.64 -6.44
CA SER A 367 3.87 17.57 -7.38
C SER A 367 2.53 16.87 -7.07
N PHE A 368 2.02 17.02 -5.84
CA PHE A 368 0.73 16.48 -5.42
C PHE A 368 -0.46 17.36 -5.83
N ASP A 369 -0.25 18.63 -6.15
CA ASP A 369 -1.29 19.51 -6.70
C ASP A 369 -1.51 19.27 -8.20
N GLU A 370 -0.46 18.93 -8.94
CA GLU A 370 -0.50 18.80 -10.41
C GLU A 370 -0.95 17.41 -10.90
N LYS A 371 -0.81 16.36 -10.07
CA LYS A 371 -1.16 14.97 -10.42
C LYS A 371 -2.60 14.57 -10.12
N ALA A 372 -3.51 15.53 -9.94
CA ALA A 372 -4.94 15.24 -9.93
C ALA A 372 -5.50 15.34 -11.35
N PRO A 373 -5.53 14.25 -12.16
CA PRO A 373 -6.45 14.23 -13.28
C PRO A 373 -7.85 14.32 -12.68
N THR A 374 -8.58 15.38 -13.04
CA THR A 374 -10.03 15.40 -12.96
C THR A 374 -10.53 14.16 -13.69
N SER A 375 -10.98 13.17 -12.93
CA SER A 375 -11.63 11.95 -13.44
C SER A 375 -12.89 12.28 -14.21
#